data_AF-A0A6P7GLW9-F1
#
_entry.id   AF-A0A6P7GLW9-F1
#
_cell.length_a   1.000
_cell.length_b   1.000
_cell.length_c   1.000
_cell.angle_alpha   90.00
_cell.angle_beta   90.00
_cell.angle_gamma   90.00
#
_symmetry.space_group_name_H-M   'P 1'
#
loop_
_entity.id
_entity.type
_entity.pdbx_description
1 polymer ?
#
loop_
_entity_poly.entity_id
_entity_poly.type
_entity_poly.pdbx_seq_one_letter_code
_entity_poly.pdbx_strand_id
1 'polypeptide(L)'
;MYSLSTRGFWRNDVLFEPIPKNKKAVSTYESMPYYCSFAGAFMGMLVIAESGEGIRSECETIFLSAQQLNWHGWNKENRQLLLMFLIITEEPIEISCHGFFTQNRQVILKVIKIIHGFLTYYKTVSAKSKN
;
A
#
# COMPACT_ATOMS: atom_id res chain seq x y z
N MET A 1 -30.46 -17.48 -78.13
CA MET A 1 -29.23 -18.25 -77.89
C MET A 1 -29.07 -18.42 -76.39
N TYR A 2 -29.06 -19.66 -75.91
CA TYR A 2 -28.83 -20.06 -74.52
C TYR A 2 -27.31 -20.28 -74.27
N SER A 3 -26.78 -19.90 -73.09
CA SER A 3 -25.75 -20.62 -72.29
C SER A 3 -25.29 -19.72 -71.11
N LEU A 4 -25.64 -20.01 -69.84
CA LEU A 4 -24.94 -20.87 -68.86
C LEU A 4 -23.47 -20.51 -68.61
N SER A 5 -23.15 -19.96 -67.41
CA SER A 5 -22.44 -20.63 -66.30
C SER A 5 -20.90 -20.53 -66.44
N THR A 6 -20.04 -20.18 -65.46
CA THR A 6 -19.93 -20.57 -64.04
C THR A 6 -18.81 -19.73 -63.35
N ARG A 7 -18.98 -19.46 -62.05
CA ARG A 7 -17.96 -19.49 -60.95
C ARG A 7 -16.77 -18.50 -60.93
N GLY A 8 -16.73 -17.75 -59.83
CA GLY A 8 -15.52 -17.22 -59.16
C GLY A 8 -15.97 -16.42 -57.92
N PHE A 9 -16.41 -17.04 -56.82
CA PHE A 9 -15.58 -17.64 -55.76
C PHE A 9 -14.53 -16.65 -55.19
N TRP A 10 -14.99 -15.89 -54.17
CA TRP A 10 -14.28 -15.04 -53.20
C TRP A 10 -13.61 -13.74 -53.67
N ARG A 11 -14.18 -12.59 -53.25
CA ARG A 11 -13.42 -11.67 -52.39
C ARG A 11 -14.34 -10.75 -51.60
N ASN A 12 -14.00 -10.62 -50.32
CA ASN A 12 -14.72 -9.91 -49.28
C ASN A 12 -14.57 -8.40 -49.46
N ASP A 13 -15.65 -7.72 -49.84
CA ASP A 13 -15.82 -6.29 -49.57
C ASP A 13 -16.68 -6.12 -48.32
N VAL A 14 -16.20 -6.66 -47.20
CA VAL A 14 -16.51 -6.11 -45.88
C VAL A 14 -15.30 -5.25 -45.57
N LEU A 15 -15.42 -3.96 -45.88
CA LEU A 15 -14.55 -2.92 -45.35
C LEU A 15 -14.57 -3.04 -43.83
N PHE A 16 -13.60 -3.80 -43.32
CA PHE A 16 -13.28 -3.92 -41.91
C PHE A 16 -12.80 -2.53 -41.50
N GLU A 17 -13.72 -1.67 -41.07
CA GLU A 17 -13.35 -0.46 -40.35
C GLU A 17 -12.42 -0.88 -39.22
N PRO A 18 -11.17 -0.39 -39.17
CA PRO A 18 -10.29 -0.70 -38.07
C PRO A 18 -10.94 -0.11 -36.81
N ILE A 19 -11.45 -0.97 -35.93
CA ILE A 19 -11.93 -0.60 -34.61
C ILE A 19 -10.85 0.33 -34.02
N PRO A 20 -11.17 1.60 -33.73
CA PRO A 20 -10.14 2.56 -33.32
C PRO A 20 -9.55 2.07 -31.99
N LYS A 21 -8.32 1.56 -32.04
CA LYS A 21 -7.47 1.26 -30.87
C LYS A 21 -7.36 2.45 -29.91
N ASN A 22 -7.71 3.64 -30.40
CA ASN A 22 -7.69 4.93 -29.72
C ASN A 22 -8.71 5.07 -28.57
N LYS A 23 -9.90 4.44 -28.64
CA LYS A 23 -10.94 4.67 -27.61
C LYS A 23 -10.56 4.16 -26.21
N LYS A 24 -9.80 3.07 -26.12
CA LYS A 24 -9.31 2.54 -24.82
C LYS A 24 -8.10 3.33 -24.31
N ALA A 25 -7.17 3.70 -25.18
CA ALA A 25 -5.99 4.48 -24.81
C ALA A 25 -6.34 5.91 -24.36
N VAL A 26 -7.36 6.51 -24.98
CA VAL A 26 -7.90 7.83 -24.63
C VAL A 26 -8.51 7.84 -23.22
N SER A 27 -9.31 6.83 -22.89
CA SER A 27 -9.85 6.69 -21.53
C SER A 27 -8.74 6.47 -20.47
N THR A 28 -7.67 5.76 -20.83
CA THR A 28 -6.57 5.47 -19.89
C THR A 28 -5.81 6.73 -19.49
N TYR A 29 -5.53 7.68 -20.40
CA TYR A 29 -4.79 8.90 -20.04
C TYR A 29 -5.56 9.80 -19.07
N GLU A 30 -6.89 9.86 -19.20
CA GLU A 30 -7.75 10.66 -18.31
C GLU A 30 -7.82 10.07 -16.90
N SER A 31 -7.72 8.75 -16.80
CA SER A 31 -7.73 8.02 -15.51
C SER A 31 -6.36 7.96 -14.83
N MET A 32 -5.28 8.15 -15.58
CA MET A 32 -3.89 8.11 -15.10
C MET A 32 -3.60 9.00 -13.87
N PRO A 33 -4.03 10.28 -13.79
CA PRO A 33 -3.77 11.10 -12.62
C PRO A 33 -4.40 10.56 -11.33
N TYR A 34 -5.55 9.89 -11.41
CA TYR A 34 -6.22 9.31 -10.25
C TYR A 34 -5.49 8.07 -9.71
N TYR A 35 -4.93 7.25 -10.59
CA TYR A 35 -4.10 6.12 -10.17
C TYR A 35 -2.78 6.61 -9.55
N CYS A 36 -2.18 7.66 -10.11
CA CYS A 36 -0.98 8.27 -9.55
C CYS A 36 -1.22 8.89 -8.17
N SER A 37 -2.33 9.59 -7.96
CA SER A 37 -2.66 10.18 -6.65
C SER A 37 -2.94 9.09 -5.61
N PHE A 38 -3.65 8.03 -5.98
CA PHE A 38 -3.88 6.89 -5.09
C PHE A 38 -2.58 6.17 -4.72
N ALA A 39 -1.71 5.90 -5.70
CA ALA A 39 -0.40 5.29 -5.46
C ALA A 39 0.48 6.19 -4.58
N GLY A 40 0.48 7.51 -4.82
CA GLY A 40 1.21 8.48 -4.01
C GLY A 40 0.73 8.53 -2.55
N ALA A 41 -0.60 8.55 -2.34
CA ALA A 41 -1.19 8.51 -1.00
C ALA A 41 -0.85 7.20 -0.26
N PHE A 42 -0.87 6.07 -0.96
CA PHE A 42 -0.50 4.78 -0.40
C PHE A 42 0.98 4.74 0.01
N MET A 43 1.88 5.21 -0.87
CA MET A 43 3.31 5.31 -0.55
C MET A 43 3.58 6.26 0.62
N GLY A 44 2.88 7.40 0.69
CA GLY A 44 2.99 8.33 1.82
C GLY A 44 2.60 7.67 3.14
N MET A 45 1.52 6.90 3.17
CA MET A 45 1.11 6.12 4.35
C MET A 45 2.16 5.07 4.76
N LEU A 46 2.82 4.42 3.79
CA LEU A 46 3.89 3.47 4.10
C LEU A 46 5.10 4.15 4.74
N VAL A 47 5.56 5.27 4.19
CA VAL A 47 6.71 6.01 4.72
C VAL A 47 6.45 6.46 6.16
N ILE A 48 5.26 7.00 6.40
CA ILE A 48 4.81 7.44 7.73
C ILE A 48 4.80 6.26 8.71
N ALA A 49 4.27 5.11 8.31
CA ALA A 49 4.22 3.93 9.16
C ALA A 49 5.61 3.32 9.45
N GLU A 50 6.49 3.24 8.45
CA GLU A 50 7.88 2.76 8.61
C GLU A 50 8.69 3.72 9.50
N SER A 51 8.49 5.04 9.36
CA SER A 51 9.15 6.02 10.23
C SER A 51 8.73 5.88 11.70
N GLY A 52 7.45 5.61 11.97
CA GLY A 52 6.96 5.40 13.34
C GLY A 52 7.51 4.14 13.99
N GLU A 53 7.59 3.04 13.22
CA GLU A 53 8.22 1.80 13.68
C GLU A 53 9.72 1.97 13.90
N GLY A 54 10.41 2.70 13.03
CA GLY A 54 11.83 3.03 13.21
C GLY A 54 12.08 3.77 14.53
N ILE A 55 11.28 4.80 14.82
CA ILE A 55 11.37 5.55 16.08
C ILE A 55 11.16 4.62 17.28
N ARG A 56 10.16 3.73 17.22
CA ARG A 56 9.90 2.75 18.29
C ARG A 56 11.10 1.82 18.52
N SER A 57 11.69 1.30 17.45
CA SER A 57 12.84 0.39 17.50
C SER A 57 14.07 1.06 18.11
N GLU A 58 14.31 2.33 17.77
CA GLU A 58 15.42 3.10 18.34
C GLU A 58 15.20 3.35 19.84
N CYS A 59 13.97 3.68 20.26
CA CYS A 59 13.64 3.84 21.69
C CYS A 59 13.90 2.56 22.49
N GLU A 60 13.51 1.39 21.96
CA GLU A 60 13.77 0.10 22.61
C GLU A 60 15.27 -0.20 22.70
N THR A 61 16.02 0.14 21.65
CA THR A 61 17.48 -0.02 21.63
C THR A 61 18.17 0.87 22.68
N ILE A 62 17.72 2.12 22.83
CA ILE A 62 18.21 3.05 23.85
C ILE A 62 17.91 2.51 25.27
N PHE A 63 16.71 1.98 25.49
CA PHE A 63 16.33 1.39 26.77
C PHE A 63 17.22 0.21 27.14
N LEU A 64 17.44 -0.73 26.22
CA LEU A 64 18.33 -1.87 26.41
C LEU A 64 19.78 -1.43 26.67
N SER A 65 20.26 -0.43 25.92
CA SER A 65 21.61 0.11 26.09
C SER A 65 21.79 0.77 27.47
N ALA A 66 20.78 1.47 27.96
CA ALA A 66 20.80 2.10 29.28
C ALA A 66 20.85 1.07 30.42
N GLN A 67 20.19 -0.08 30.26
CA GLN A 67 20.24 -1.17 31.25
C GLN A 67 21.61 -1.85 31.34
N GLN A 68 22.38 -1.87 30.24
CA GLN A 68 23.70 -2.50 30.17
C GLN A 68 24.83 -1.65 30.78
N LEU A 69 24.53 -0.42 31.20
CA LEU A 69 25.52 0.44 31.86
C LEU A 69 25.91 -0.14 33.23
N ASN A 70 27.19 -0.05 33.60
CA ASN A 70 27.69 -0.49 34.90
C ASN A 70 27.28 0.47 36.03
N TRP A 71 25.99 0.51 36.36
CA TRP A 71 25.37 1.42 37.33
C TRP A 71 25.73 1.11 38.79
N HIS A 72 26.25 -0.09 39.08
CA HIS A 72 26.62 -0.53 40.43
C HIS A 72 27.72 0.31 41.08
N GLY A 73 28.59 0.96 40.29
CA GLY A 73 29.68 1.80 40.77
C GLY A 73 29.33 3.30 40.88
N TRP A 74 28.13 3.71 40.48
CA TRP A 74 27.80 5.13 40.34
C TRP A 74 27.40 5.79 41.66
N ASN A 75 27.55 7.11 41.74
CA ASN A 75 27.05 7.92 42.86
C ASN A 75 25.50 7.91 42.92
N LYS A 76 24.92 8.21 44.08
CA LYS A 76 23.47 8.14 44.33
C LYS A 76 22.66 9.01 43.36
N GLU A 77 23.12 10.23 43.11
CA GLU A 77 22.45 11.18 42.19
C GLU A 77 22.39 10.63 40.75
N ASN A 78 23.50 10.07 40.26
CA ASN A 78 23.58 9.51 38.90
C ASN A 78 22.69 8.26 38.74
N ARG A 79 22.58 7.43 39.79
CA ARG A 79 21.65 6.28 39.78
C ARG A 79 20.19 6.73 39.73
N GLN A 80 19.86 7.79 40.45
CA GLN A 80 18.51 8.33 40.47
C GLN A 80 18.11 8.91 39.11
N LEU A 81 19.05 9.56 38.42
CA LEU A 81 18.86 10.05 37.05
C LEU A 81 18.68 8.91 36.04
N LEU A 82 19.49 7.85 36.14
CA LEU A 82 19.33 6.64 35.32
C LEU A 82 17.96 5.99 35.52
N LEU A 83 17.48 5.89 36.76
CA LEU A 83 16.16 5.35 37.07
C LEU A 83 15.03 6.21 36.49
N MET A 84 15.12 7.54 36.61
CA MET A 84 14.15 8.44 35.98
C MET A 84 14.16 8.29 34.45
N PHE A 85 15.34 8.15 33.85
CA PHE A 85 15.49 7.92 32.42
C PHE A 85 14.86 6.59 31.98
N LEU A 86 15.10 5.50 32.71
CA LEU A 86 14.52 4.19 32.44
C LEU A 86 12.99 4.21 32.53
N ILE A 87 12.42 4.89 33.53
CA ILE A 87 10.96 5.04 33.67
C ILE A 87 10.37 5.80 32.48
N ILE A 88 11.03 6.87 32.03
CA ILE A 88 10.57 7.67 30.88
C ILE A 88 10.65 6.89 29.57
N THR A 89 11.66 6.02 29.43
CA THR A 89 11.91 5.25 28.21
C THR A 89 11.18 3.91 28.15
N GLU A 90 10.58 3.47 29.27
CA GLU A 90 9.73 2.28 29.34
C GLU A 90 8.43 2.43 28.55
N GLU A 91 7.89 3.64 28.44
CA GLU A 91 6.79 3.96 27.53
C GLU A 91 7.37 4.38 26.18
N PRO A 92 7.43 3.49 25.16
CA PRO A 92 7.91 3.88 23.85
C PRO A 92 7.04 5.04 23.34
N ILE A 93 7.66 6.00 22.65
CA ILE A 93 6.94 7.11 22.03
C ILE A 93 6.05 6.52 20.94
N GLU A 94 4.83 6.14 21.30
CA GLU A 94 3.82 5.71 20.38
C GLU A 94 3.23 6.98 19.76
N ILE A 95 3.62 7.25 18.51
CA ILE A 95 2.94 8.23 17.68
C ILE A 95 1.55 7.65 17.38
N SER A 96 0.64 7.89 18.32
CA SER A 96 -0.75 7.50 18.25
C SER A 96 -1.53 8.64 17.63
N CYS A 97 -2.06 8.44 16.43
CA CYS A 97 -3.07 9.34 15.91
C CYS A 97 -4.36 9.06 16.68
N HIS A 98 -4.59 9.86 17.71
CA HIS A 98 -5.86 9.97 18.43
C HIS A 98 -6.39 8.64 19.01
N GLY A 99 -5.49 7.72 19.43
CA GLY A 99 -5.83 6.45 20.09
C GLY A 99 -6.36 5.33 19.19
N PHE A 100 -6.54 5.57 17.89
CA PHE A 100 -7.07 4.57 16.93
C PHE A 100 -6.00 3.97 16.02
N PHE A 101 -4.95 4.74 15.73
CA PHE A 101 -3.86 4.33 14.85
C PHE A 101 -2.54 4.42 15.60
N THR A 102 -2.05 3.27 16.05
CA THR A 102 -0.62 3.10 16.36
C THR A 102 0.12 2.98 15.03
N GLN A 103 1.09 3.85 14.75
CA GLN A 103 2.02 3.65 13.64
C GLN A 103 2.78 2.35 13.87
N ASN A 104 2.25 1.24 13.34
CA ASN A 104 2.84 -0.06 13.46
C ASN A 104 2.77 -0.81 12.12
N ARG A 105 3.79 -1.60 11.81
CA ARG A 105 3.85 -2.44 10.60
C ARG A 105 2.64 -3.37 10.45
N GLN A 106 2.03 -3.77 11.56
CA GLN A 106 0.78 -4.54 11.56
C GLN A 106 -0.40 -3.80 10.92
N VAL A 107 -0.44 -2.46 11.01
CA VAL A 107 -1.51 -1.64 10.42
C VAL A 107 -1.44 -1.67 8.90
N ILE A 108 -0.23 -1.60 8.33
CA ILE A 108 -0.02 -1.72 6.87
C ILE A 108 -0.59 -3.05 6.36
N LEU A 109 -0.30 -4.16 7.04
CA LEU A 109 -0.79 -5.47 6.67
C LEU A 109 -2.32 -5.57 6.76
N LYS A 110 -2.95 -4.92 7.75
CA LYS A 110 -4.42 -4.84 7.86
C LYS A 110 -5.01 -4.07 6.68
N VAL A 111 -4.42 -2.94 6.31
CA VAL A 111 -4.87 -2.13 5.15
C VAL A 111 -4.76 -2.93 3.85
N ILE A 112 -3.64 -3.61 3.61
CA ILE A 112 -3.45 -4.44 2.41
C ILE A 112 -4.48 -5.57 2.35
N LYS A 113 -4.77 -6.24 3.47
CA LYS A 113 -5.81 -7.28 3.54
C LYS A 113 -7.20 -6.74 3.20
N ILE A 114 -7.54 -5.56 3.68
CA ILE A 114 -8.82 -4.90 3.37
C ILE A 114 -8.91 -4.61 1.87
N ILE A 115 -7.87 -3.99 1.28
CA ILE A 115 -7.82 -3.70 -0.17
C ILE A 115 -7.96 -5.00 -0.98
N HIS A 116 -7.24 -6.04 -0.61
CA HIS A 116 -7.30 -7.34 -1.28
C HIS A 116 -8.69 -7.97 -1.19
N GLY A 117 -9.33 -7.89 -0.02
CA GLY A 117 -10.71 -8.33 0.19
C GLY A 117 -11.70 -7.59 -0.71
N PHE A 118 -11.61 -6.26 -0.77
CA PHE A 118 -12.45 -5.44 -1.65
C PHE A 118 -12.25 -5.78 -3.14
N LEU A 119 -11.00 -5.90 -3.59
CA LEU A 119 -10.70 -6.26 -4.98
C LEU A 119 -11.24 -7.64 -5.35
N THR A 120 -11.12 -8.60 -4.43
CA THR A 120 -11.63 -9.96 -4.62
C THR A 120 -13.15 -9.96 -4.72
N TYR A 121 -13.83 -9.25 -3.81
CA TYR A 121 -15.28 -9.08 -3.85
C TYR A 121 -15.74 -8.49 -5.19
N TYR A 122 -15.15 -7.38 -5.63
CA TYR A 122 -15.50 -6.77 -6.92
C TYR A 122 -15.30 -7.71 -8.10
N LYS A 123 -14.19 -8.47 -8.14
CA LYS A 123 -13.95 -9.47 -9.18
C LYS A 123 -15.02 -10.55 -9.19
N THR A 124 -15.42 -11.06 -8.02
CA THR A 124 -16.46 -12.09 -7.93
C THR A 124 -17.83 -11.60 -8.38
N VAL A 125 -18.22 -10.38 -7.98
CA VAL A 125 -19.50 -9.77 -8.39
C VAL A 125 -19.51 -9.44 -9.88
N SER A 126 -18.40 -8.91 -10.41
CA SER A 126 -18.27 -8.61 -11.84
C SER A 126 -18.30 -9.86 -12.71
N ALA A 127 -17.69 -10.97 -12.25
CA ALA A 127 -17.77 -12.26 -12.93
C ALA A 127 -19.20 -12.81 -12.96
N LYS A 128 -19.96 -12.65 -11.87
CA LYS A 128 -21.37 -13.08 -11.79
C LYS A 128 -22.30 -12.28 -12.69
N SER A 129 -22.02 -10.99 -12.91
CA SER A 129 -22.82 -10.13 -13.81
C SER A 129 -22.65 -10.43 -15.30
N LYS A 130 -21.62 -11.20 -15.69
CA LYS A 130 -21.35 -11.56 -17.09
C LYS A 130 -21.97 -12.90 -17.52
N ASN A 131 -22.44 -13.69 -16.56
CA ASN A 131 -23.22 -14.92 -16.78
C ASN A 131 -24.71 -14.61 -16.66
#